data_AF-A0AAN4UV13-F1
#
_entry.id   AF-A0AAN4UV13-F1
#
_cell.length_a   1.000
_cell.length_b   1.000
_cell.length_c   1.000
_cell.angle_alpha   90.00
_cell.angle_beta   90.00
_cell.angle_gamma   90.00
#
_symmetry.space_group_name_H-M   'P 1'
#
loop_
_entity.id
_entity.type
_entity.pdbx_description
1 polymer ?
#
loop_
_entity_poly.entity_id
_entity_poly.type
_entity_poly.pdbx_seq_one_letter_code
_entity_poly.pdbx_strand_id
1 'polypeptide(L)'
;MGKSSSDHLLDYIRPLARVLKAARLITSALGVVAIAVGQTWMTSQTVWQNEWASFIFWCGVGAIVVTGFILLFFEKDSASLLLDLHDSEVLISDQSDHIRYLERREEILLSWQSVTKLLAELLDQALTDSDLNPEKKKIFYTAVVEILADYKFSLFRIADEYCNISIYEHSAETESLGCTACYRSRPSDALGSGPIDFRLAA
;
A
#
# COMPACT_ATOMS: atom_id res chain seq x y z
N MET A 1 3.40 14.43 -11.08
CA MET A 1 3.28 15.91 -11.17
C MET A 1 1.95 16.49 -10.64
N GLY A 2 0.99 15.68 -10.17
CA GLY A 2 -0.28 16.18 -9.61
C GLY A 2 -0.27 16.55 -8.11
N LYS A 3 0.58 15.93 -7.28
CA LYS A 3 0.61 16.14 -5.81
C LYS A 3 0.89 17.59 -5.40
N SER A 4 1.96 18.20 -5.92
CA SER A 4 2.35 19.58 -5.54
C SER A 4 1.29 20.64 -5.91
N SER A 5 0.55 20.48 -7.00
CA SER A 5 -0.50 21.44 -7.38
C SER A 5 -1.75 21.33 -6.51
N SER A 6 -2.07 20.13 -6.02
CA SER A 6 -3.20 19.87 -5.12
C SER A 6 -2.93 20.46 -3.73
N ASP A 7 -1.73 20.21 -3.19
CA ASP A 7 -1.32 20.68 -1.86
C ASP A 7 -1.37 22.21 -1.76
N HIS A 8 -0.90 22.90 -2.81
CA HIS A 8 -1.01 24.36 -2.87
C HIS A 8 -2.46 24.86 -2.91
N LEU A 9 -3.37 24.21 -3.64
CA LEU A 9 -4.78 24.61 -3.65
C LEU A 9 -5.44 24.40 -2.28
N LEU A 10 -5.12 23.31 -1.60
CA LEU A 10 -5.68 22.98 -0.29
C LEU A 10 -5.22 23.95 0.82
N ASP A 11 -3.95 24.38 0.75
CA ASP A 11 -3.39 25.38 1.66
C ASP A 11 -4.04 26.76 1.51
N TYR A 12 -4.52 27.12 0.31
CA TYR A 12 -5.27 28.37 0.09
C TYR A 12 -6.73 28.27 0.52
N ILE A 13 -7.37 27.11 0.36
CA ILE A 13 -8.79 26.90 0.66
C ILE A 13 -9.05 26.90 2.18
N ARG A 14 -8.16 26.32 2.98
CA ARG A 14 -8.31 26.17 4.44
C ARG A 14 -8.38 27.52 5.21
N PRO A 15 -7.54 28.54 4.94
CA PRO A 15 -7.68 29.86 5.55
C PRO A 15 -8.86 30.64 4.96
N LEU A 16 -9.12 30.53 3.64
CA LEU A 16 -10.26 31.19 2.98
C LEU A 16 -11.59 30.78 3.61
N ALA A 17 -11.77 29.49 3.90
CA ALA A 17 -12.97 28.95 4.54
C ALA A 17 -13.17 29.49 5.98
N ARG A 18 -12.09 29.73 6.74
CA ARG A 18 -12.16 30.34 8.08
C ARG A 18 -12.52 31.82 8.00
N VAL A 19 -11.91 32.56 7.08
CA VAL A 19 -12.20 33.98 6.87
C VAL A 19 -13.63 34.20 6.38
N LEU A 20 -14.13 33.35 5.48
CA LEU A 20 -15.51 33.36 5.01
C LEU A 20 -16.52 33.10 6.15
N LYS A 21 -16.23 32.16 7.06
CA LYS A 21 -17.07 31.92 8.25
C LYS A 21 -17.11 33.12 9.20
N ALA A 22 -15.99 33.79 9.41
CA ALA A 22 -15.93 34.99 10.25
C ALA A 22 -16.63 36.18 9.58
N ALA A 23 -16.38 36.41 8.29
CA ALA A 23 -17.04 37.43 7.49
C ALA A 23 -18.57 37.24 7.49
N ARG A 24 -19.06 36.00 7.36
CA ARG A 24 -20.48 35.64 7.47
C ARG A 24 -21.11 36.08 8.78
N LEU A 25 -20.48 35.77 9.93
CA LEU A 25 -21.03 36.16 11.23
C LEU A 25 -21.16 37.68 11.32
N ILE A 26 -20.15 38.40 10.85
CA ILE A 26 -20.13 39.86 10.86
C ILE A 26 -21.18 40.44 9.90
N THR A 27 -21.28 39.96 8.65
CA THR A 27 -22.25 40.48 7.66
C THR A 27 -23.69 40.15 8.03
N SER A 28 -23.94 38.97 8.58
CA SER A 28 -25.28 38.59 9.08
C SER A 28 -25.71 39.44 10.27
N ALA A 29 -24.81 39.67 11.24
CA ALA A 29 -25.09 40.51 12.40
C ALA A 29 -25.35 41.97 11.98
N LEU A 30 -24.52 42.52 11.09
CA LEU A 30 -24.71 43.86 10.53
C LEU A 30 -26.02 43.98 9.73
N GLY A 31 -26.37 42.96 8.94
CA GLY A 31 -27.63 42.93 8.19
C GLY A 31 -28.86 42.96 9.10
N VAL A 32 -28.87 42.17 10.19
CA VAL A 32 -29.96 42.16 11.17
C VAL A 32 -30.07 43.50 11.90
N VAL A 33 -28.94 44.08 12.32
CA VAL A 33 -28.92 45.41 12.96
C VAL A 33 -29.42 46.49 12.00
N ALA A 34 -29.00 46.47 10.74
CA ALA A 34 -29.45 47.42 9.73
C ALA A 34 -30.97 47.34 9.48
N ILE A 35 -31.54 46.13 9.46
CA ILE A 35 -33.00 45.94 9.34
C ILE A 35 -33.73 46.54 10.54
N ALA A 36 -33.25 46.27 11.77
CA ALA A 36 -33.87 46.80 12.99
C ALA A 36 -33.78 48.34 13.06
N VAL A 37 -32.63 48.91 12.69
CA VAL A 37 -32.44 50.38 12.63
C VAL A 37 -33.30 51.00 11.53
N GLY A 38 -33.35 50.40 10.34
CA GLY A 38 -34.22 50.85 9.26
C GLY A 38 -35.69 50.86 9.65
N GLN A 39 -36.19 49.80 10.29
CA GLN A 39 -37.58 49.73 10.76
C GLN A 39 -37.91 50.78 11.84
N THR A 40 -37.00 51.02 12.78
CA THR A 40 -37.21 52.03 13.83
C THR A 40 -37.12 53.47 13.29
N TRP A 41 -36.36 53.71 12.24
CA TRP A 41 -36.22 55.03 11.63
C TRP A 41 -37.38 55.37 10.68
N MET A 42 -38.05 54.37 10.10
CA MET A 42 -39.27 54.56 9.30
C MET A 42 -40.44 55.16 10.10
N THR A 43 -40.45 55.00 11.43
CA THR A 43 -41.49 55.54 12.32
C THR A 43 -41.08 56.84 13.01
N SER A 44 -39.89 57.35 12.75
CA SER A 44 -39.35 58.57 13.36
C SER A 44 -39.90 59.85 12.72
N GLN A 45 -40.19 60.87 13.54
CA GLN A 45 -40.66 62.19 13.07
C GLN A 45 -39.53 63.06 12.47
N THR A 46 -38.26 62.66 12.59
CA THR A 46 -37.14 63.42 12.03
C THR A 46 -36.94 63.13 10.54
N VAL A 47 -36.96 64.17 9.70
CA VAL A 47 -36.93 64.09 8.23
C VAL A 47 -35.76 63.28 7.69
N TRP A 48 -34.53 63.54 8.16
CA TRP A 48 -33.34 62.83 7.69
C TRP A 48 -33.33 61.33 8.05
N GLN A 49 -33.85 60.94 9.22
CA GLN A 49 -33.91 59.52 9.58
C GLN A 49 -34.90 58.77 8.68
N ASN A 50 -36.04 59.38 8.37
CA ASN A 50 -37.07 58.76 7.54
C ASN A 50 -36.63 58.61 6.08
N GLU A 51 -35.94 59.61 5.51
CA GLU A 51 -35.41 59.55 4.13
C GLU A 51 -34.42 58.39 3.93
N TRP A 52 -33.52 58.17 4.88
CA TRP A 52 -32.51 57.11 4.80
C TRP A 52 -33.00 55.73 5.29
N ALA A 53 -34.12 55.68 6.01
CA ALA A 53 -34.64 54.45 6.62
C ALA A 53 -34.90 53.34 5.59
N SER A 54 -35.50 53.69 4.45
CA SER A 54 -35.79 52.74 3.36
C SER A 54 -34.50 52.19 2.74
N PHE A 55 -33.50 53.04 2.54
CA PHE A 55 -32.21 52.62 1.98
C PHE A 55 -31.48 51.64 2.91
N ILE A 56 -31.39 51.97 4.21
CA ILE A 56 -30.73 51.14 5.22
C ILE A 56 -31.44 49.79 5.37
N PHE A 57 -32.77 49.78 5.35
CA PHE A 57 -33.56 48.56 5.43
C PHE A 57 -33.28 47.60 4.25
N TRP A 58 -33.33 48.11 3.02
CA TRP A 58 -33.06 47.29 1.83
C TRP A 58 -31.60 46.84 1.72
N CYS A 59 -30.64 47.65 2.18
CA CYS A 59 -29.25 47.22 2.32
C CYS A 59 -29.10 46.06 3.31
N GLY A 60 -29.80 46.11 4.44
CA GLY A 60 -29.80 45.02 5.42
C GLY A 60 -30.39 43.73 4.86
N VAL A 61 -31.52 43.81 4.16
CA VAL A 61 -32.15 42.66 3.47
C VAL A 61 -31.21 42.09 2.40
N GLY A 62 -30.61 42.95 1.57
CA GLY A 62 -29.65 42.56 0.55
C GLY A 62 -28.43 41.84 1.13
N ALA A 63 -27.88 42.32 2.24
CA ALA A 63 -26.75 41.69 2.92
C ALA A 63 -27.08 40.27 3.42
N ILE A 64 -28.30 40.06 3.94
CA ILE A 64 -28.75 38.73 4.38
C ILE A 64 -28.93 37.78 3.19
N VAL A 65 -29.54 38.25 2.10
CA VAL A 65 -29.75 37.44 0.88
C VAL A 65 -28.42 37.05 0.25
N VAL A 66 -27.48 37.98 0.12
CA VAL A 66 -26.12 37.70 -0.40
C VAL A 66 -25.39 36.72 0.50
N THR A 67 -25.50 36.89 1.82
CA THR A 67 -24.94 35.93 2.78
C THR A 67 -25.54 34.53 2.56
N GLY A 68 -26.86 34.42 2.37
CA GLY A 68 -27.54 33.16 2.06
C GLY A 68 -27.10 32.50 0.76
N PHE A 69 -26.87 33.28 -0.30
CA PHE A 69 -26.34 32.78 -1.58
C PHE A 69 -24.92 32.23 -1.42
N ILE A 70 -24.06 32.94 -0.69
CA ILE A 70 -22.69 32.47 -0.42
C ILE A 70 -22.72 31.13 0.32
N LEU A 71 -23.69 30.90 1.22
CA LEU A 71 -23.84 29.62 1.92
C LEU A 71 -24.20 28.47 1.00
N LEU A 72 -25.10 28.69 0.04
CA LEU A 72 -25.46 27.64 -0.91
C LEU A 72 -24.26 27.16 -1.74
N PHE A 73 -23.32 28.06 -2.06
CA PHE A 73 -22.14 27.70 -2.84
C PHE A 73 -20.95 27.19 -2.02
N PHE A 74 -20.82 27.59 -0.74
CA PHE A 74 -19.64 27.27 0.08
C PHE A 74 -19.88 26.32 1.26
N GLU A 75 -21.12 26.10 1.70
CA GLU A 75 -21.35 25.48 3.01
C GLU A 75 -21.27 23.95 3.04
N LYS A 76 -21.08 23.20 1.94
CA LYS A 76 -21.04 21.72 2.10
C LYS A 76 -20.19 20.82 1.20
N ASP A 77 -20.25 20.86 -0.12
CA ASP A 77 -19.97 19.59 -0.82
C ASP A 77 -18.63 19.43 -1.53
N SER A 78 -17.87 20.48 -1.82
CA SER A 78 -16.69 20.34 -2.68
C SER A 78 -15.38 20.42 -1.92
N ALA A 79 -15.10 21.50 -1.20
CA ALA A 79 -13.79 21.73 -0.60
C ALA A 79 -13.47 20.81 0.59
N SER A 80 -14.41 20.66 1.53
CA SER A 80 -14.24 19.77 2.68
C SER A 80 -14.27 18.30 2.27
N LEU A 81 -15.09 17.95 1.28
CA LEU A 81 -15.17 16.59 0.75
C LEU A 81 -13.90 16.22 0.00
N LEU A 82 -13.32 17.15 -0.77
CA LEU A 82 -12.02 16.94 -1.42
C LEU A 82 -10.88 16.75 -0.42
N LEU A 83 -10.88 17.49 0.69
CA LEU A 83 -9.90 17.30 1.77
C LEU A 83 -10.04 15.93 2.42
N ASP A 84 -11.25 15.51 2.76
CA ASP A 84 -11.53 14.21 3.40
C ASP A 84 -11.25 13.03 2.45
N LEU A 85 -11.56 13.20 1.15
CA LEU A 85 -11.22 12.23 0.11
C LEU A 85 -9.71 12.11 -0.08
N HIS A 86 -8.97 13.22 0.00
CA HIS A 86 -7.52 13.21 -0.13
C HIS A 86 -6.84 12.57 1.09
N ASP A 87 -7.26 12.93 2.30
CA ASP A 87 -6.73 12.35 3.54
C ASP A 87 -7.00 10.83 3.58
N SER A 88 -8.18 10.40 3.12
CA SER A 88 -8.49 8.96 2.98
C SER A 88 -7.70 8.26 1.87
N GLU A 89 -7.46 8.92 0.72
CA GLU A 89 -6.60 8.38 -0.35
C GLU A 89 -5.17 8.13 0.13
N VAL A 90 -4.60 9.05 0.92
CA VAL A 90 -3.25 8.90 1.48
C VAL A 90 -3.19 7.69 2.42
N LEU A 91 -4.17 7.55 3.33
CA LEU A 91 -4.26 6.40 4.24
C LEU A 91 -4.43 5.06 3.50
N ILE A 92 -5.25 5.04 2.44
CA ILE A 92 -5.42 3.86 1.59
C ILE A 92 -4.11 3.50 0.90
N SER A 93 -3.35 4.48 0.41
CA SER A 93 -2.07 4.21 -0.26
C SER A 93 -1.06 3.55 0.68
N ASP A 94 -0.93 4.05 1.91
CA ASP A 94 -0.01 3.50 2.92
C ASP A 94 -0.44 2.09 3.36
N GLN A 95 -1.75 1.87 3.54
CA GLN A 95 -2.29 0.54 3.82
C GLN A 95 -2.08 -0.44 2.65
N SER A 96 -2.20 0.02 1.41
CA SER A 96 -2.01 -0.83 0.22
C SER A 96 -0.57 -1.35 0.10
N ASP A 97 0.41 -0.51 0.40
CA ASP A 97 1.81 -0.90 0.42
C ASP A 97 2.08 -1.91 1.56
N HIS A 98 1.44 -1.72 2.71
CA HIS A 98 1.53 -2.65 3.84
C HIS A 98 0.89 -4.01 3.52
N ILE A 99 -0.29 -4.03 2.89
CA ILE A 99 -0.97 -5.26 2.45
C ILE A 99 -0.07 -6.02 1.47
N ARG A 100 0.47 -5.32 0.47
CA ARG A 100 1.37 -5.93 -0.52
C ARG A 100 2.64 -6.51 0.11
N TYR A 101 3.16 -5.85 1.16
CA TYR A 101 4.27 -6.37 1.94
C TYR A 101 3.90 -7.64 2.71
N LEU A 102 2.74 -7.67 3.37
CA LEU A 102 2.26 -8.83 4.11
C LEU A 102 1.94 -10.02 3.20
N GLU A 103 1.25 -9.78 2.09
CA GLU A 103 0.92 -10.80 1.09
C GLU A 103 2.19 -11.47 0.54
N ARG A 104 3.24 -10.69 0.29
CA ARG A 104 4.55 -11.21 -0.11
C ARG A 104 5.19 -12.10 0.97
N ARG A 105 5.03 -11.72 2.24
CA ARG A 105 5.58 -12.48 3.37
C ARG A 105 4.79 -13.77 3.61
N GLU A 106 3.49 -13.72 3.44
CA GLU A 106 2.61 -14.87 3.47
C GLU A 106 3.01 -15.91 2.42
N GLU A 107 3.21 -15.50 1.16
CA GLU A 107 3.67 -16.37 0.07
C GLU A 107 4.96 -17.11 0.45
N ILE A 108 5.95 -16.40 0.98
CA ILE A 108 7.24 -16.98 1.40
C ILE A 108 7.03 -17.96 2.55
N LEU A 109 6.25 -17.61 3.57
CA LEU A 109 6.01 -18.49 4.71
C LEU A 109 5.26 -19.77 4.32
N LEU A 110 4.25 -19.66 3.45
CA LEU A 110 3.51 -20.81 2.92
C LEU A 110 4.44 -21.74 2.12
N SER A 111 5.34 -21.18 1.30
CA SER A 111 6.32 -21.98 0.56
C SER A 111 7.29 -22.71 1.49
N TRP A 112 7.80 -22.05 2.53
CA TRP A 112 8.65 -22.66 3.56
C TRP A 112 7.94 -23.78 4.33
N GLN A 113 6.67 -23.55 4.70
CA GLN A 113 5.86 -24.54 5.38
C GLN A 113 5.64 -25.78 4.50
N SER A 114 5.32 -25.58 3.21
CA SER A 114 5.14 -26.67 2.25
C SER A 114 6.41 -27.51 2.10
N VAL A 115 7.55 -26.86 1.86
CA VAL A 115 8.85 -27.53 1.71
C VAL A 115 9.23 -28.31 2.97
N THR A 116 9.07 -27.69 4.15
CA THR A 116 9.39 -28.35 5.42
C THR A 116 8.52 -29.59 5.63
N LYS A 117 7.23 -29.53 5.27
CA LYS A 117 6.32 -30.68 5.37
C LYS A 117 6.73 -31.81 4.42
N LEU A 118 7.02 -31.49 3.15
CA LEU A 118 7.46 -32.48 2.16
C LEU A 118 8.77 -33.15 2.57
N LEU A 119 9.74 -32.37 3.06
CA LEU A 119 11.00 -32.90 3.56
C LEU A 119 10.82 -33.75 4.83
N ALA A 120 9.91 -33.37 5.72
CA ALA A 120 9.58 -34.16 6.90
C ALA A 120 8.92 -35.50 6.54
N GLU A 121 8.03 -35.51 5.55
CA GLU A 121 7.40 -36.74 5.05
C GLU A 121 8.42 -37.66 4.37
N LEU A 122 9.32 -37.11 3.54
CA LEU A 122 10.43 -37.88 2.97
C LEU A 122 11.38 -38.42 4.04
N LEU A 123 11.64 -37.65 5.09
CA LEU A 123 12.46 -38.09 6.21
C LEU A 123 11.78 -39.24 6.97
N ASP A 124 10.48 -39.15 7.24
CA ASP A 124 9.72 -40.20 7.91
C ASP A 124 9.71 -41.50 7.08
N GLN A 125 9.51 -41.39 5.77
CA GLN A 125 9.63 -42.52 4.84
C GLN A 125 11.03 -43.13 4.84
N ALA A 126 12.08 -42.30 4.85
CA ALA A 126 13.46 -42.78 4.89
C ALA A 126 13.81 -43.46 6.23
N LEU A 127 13.23 -43.01 7.35
CA LEU A 127 13.45 -43.58 8.68
C LEU A 127 12.66 -44.88 8.92
N THR A 128 11.53 -45.06 8.25
CA THR A 128 10.68 -46.25 8.38
C THR A 128 11.06 -47.38 7.43
N ASP A 129 11.82 -47.09 6.37
CA ASP A 129 12.37 -48.10 5.47
C ASP A 129 13.54 -48.83 6.13
N SER A 130 13.36 -50.13 6.36
CA SER A 130 14.26 -50.97 7.16
C SER A 130 15.59 -51.30 6.48
N ASP A 131 15.74 -51.00 5.18
CA ASP A 131 16.95 -51.31 4.41
C ASP A 131 17.29 -50.19 3.43
N LEU A 132 18.12 -49.24 3.88
CA LEU A 132 18.53 -48.06 3.13
C LEU A 132 19.66 -48.41 2.14
N ASN A 133 19.32 -49.19 1.12
CA ASN A 133 20.24 -49.53 0.02
C ASN A 133 20.70 -48.23 -0.70
N PRO A 134 21.97 -48.11 -1.17
CA PRO A 134 22.46 -46.97 -1.98
C PRO A 134 21.52 -46.49 -3.09
N GLU A 135 20.80 -47.39 -3.76
CA GLU A 135 19.82 -47.00 -4.78
C GLU A 135 18.63 -46.22 -4.21
N LYS A 136 18.10 -46.64 -3.06
CA LYS A 136 16.99 -45.94 -2.39
C LYS A 136 17.44 -44.60 -1.83
N LYS A 137 18.66 -44.53 -1.27
CA LYS A 137 19.28 -43.28 -0.81
C LYS A 137 19.35 -42.25 -1.94
N LYS A 138 19.71 -42.68 -3.15
CA LYS A 138 19.72 -41.83 -4.35
C LYS A 138 18.32 -41.31 -4.71
N ILE A 139 17.28 -42.14 -4.61
CA ILE A 139 15.90 -41.74 -4.87
C ILE A 139 15.47 -40.63 -3.90
N PHE A 140 15.69 -40.81 -2.60
CA PHE A 140 15.36 -39.79 -1.59
C PHE A 140 16.10 -38.48 -1.83
N TYR A 141 17.41 -38.52 -2.09
CA TYR A 141 18.18 -37.31 -2.35
C TYR A 141 17.79 -36.63 -3.66
N THR A 142 17.36 -37.38 -4.68
CA THR A 142 16.84 -36.81 -5.92
C THR A 142 15.52 -36.07 -5.65
N ALA A 143 14.61 -36.68 -4.90
CA ALA A 143 13.34 -36.05 -4.51
C ALA A 143 13.55 -34.77 -3.70
N VAL A 144 14.50 -34.75 -2.75
CA VAL A 144 14.86 -33.54 -1.98
C VAL A 144 15.30 -32.42 -2.91
N VAL A 145 16.18 -32.75 -3.85
CA VAL A 145 16.76 -31.78 -4.77
C VAL A 145 15.72 -31.26 -5.77
N GLU A 146 14.76 -32.09 -6.20
CA GLU A 146 13.62 -31.68 -7.03
C GLU A 146 12.65 -30.76 -6.28
N ILE A 147 12.30 -31.07 -5.02
CA ILE A 147 11.45 -30.19 -4.19
C ILE A 147 12.10 -28.81 -4.04
N LEU A 148 13.41 -28.76 -3.77
CA LEU A 148 14.11 -27.49 -3.65
C LEU A 148 14.15 -26.72 -4.98
N ALA A 149 14.23 -27.42 -6.10
CA ALA A 149 14.18 -26.81 -7.43
C ALA A 149 12.80 -26.22 -7.75
N ASP A 150 11.72 -26.93 -7.42
CA ASP A 150 10.33 -26.48 -7.65
C ASP A 150 9.99 -25.22 -6.84
N TYR A 151 10.47 -25.15 -5.60
CA TYR A 151 10.23 -24.02 -4.71
C TYR A 151 11.31 -22.94 -4.75
N LYS A 152 12.34 -23.05 -5.61
CA LYS A 152 13.49 -22.13 -5.64
C LYS A 152 13.09 -20.66 -5.82
N PHE A 153 12.07 -20.42 -6.64
CA PHE A 153 11.61 -19.07 -6.97
C PHE A 153 10.89 -18.43 -5.79
N SER A 154 9.96 -19.17 -5.16
CA SER A 154 9.21 -18.68 -4.01
C SER A 154 10.09 -18.54 -2.77
N LEU A 155 11.04 -19.45 -2.54
CA LEU A 155 11.91 -19.46 -1.36
C LEU A 155 13.07 -18.47 -1.46
N PHE A 156 13.81 -18.50 -2.56
CA PHE A 156 15.09 -17.80 -2.70
C PHE A 156 15.02 -16.62 -3.67
N ARG A 157 13.87 -16.40 -4.34
CA ARG A 157 13.71 -15.40 -5.41
C ARG A 157 14.76 -15.52 -6.50
N ILE A 158 15.30 -16.74 -6.69
CA ILE A 158 16.20 -17.07 -7.79
C ILE A 158 15.31 -17.26 -9.02
N ALA A 159 15.13 -16.16 -9.76
CA ALA A 159 14.47 -16.15 -11.08
C ALA A 159 15.34 -16.74 -12.18
N ASP A 160 16.60 -17.06 -11.85
CA ASP A 160 17.54 -17.64 -12.80
C ASP A 160 17.02 -19.00 -13.29
N GLU A 161 16.87 -19.09 -14.61
CA GLU A 161 16.54 -20.36 -15.28
C GLU A 161 17.62 -21.40 -14.98
N TYR A 162 18.85 -20.95 -14.75
CA TYR A 162 20.04 -21.76 -14.52
C TYR A 162 20.30 -21.99 -13.04
N CYS A 163 19.60 -22.96 -12.44
CA CYS A 163 19.90 -23.43 -11.09
C CYS A 163 20.42 -24.86 -11.14
N ASN A 164 21.57 -25.09 -10.48
CA ASN A 164 22.16 -26.40 -10.28
C ASN A 164 22.16 -26.70 -8.78
N ILE A 165 21.34 -27.67 -8.36
CA ILE A 165 21.25 -28.12 -6.97
C ILE A 165 21.79 -29.55 -6.95
N SER A 166 22.80 -29.81 -6.12
CA SER A 166 23.44 -31.12 -6.08
C SER A 166 23.85 -31.52 -4.67
N ILE A 167 23.66 -32.80 -4.37
CA ILE A 167 24.09 -33.46 -3.14
C ILE A 167 25.25 -34.38 -3.51
N TYR A 168 26.40 -34.14 -2.89
CA TYR A 168 27.61 -34.93 -3.09
C TYR A 168 27.84 -35.86 -1.91
N GLU A 169 28.34 -37.05 -2.21
CA GLU A 169 28.82 -38.01 -1.22
C GLU A 169 30.30 -38.30 -1.45
N HIS A 170 31.05 -38.37 -0.37
CA HIS A 170 32.47 -38.67 -0.42
C HIS A 170 32.69 -40.17 -0.63
N SER A 171 33.33 -40.54 -1.73
CA SER A 171 33.73 -41.92 -1.98
C SER A 171 35.14 -42.18 -1.44
N ALA A 172 35.25 -43.11 -0.49
CA ALA A 172 36.55 -43.51 0.07
C ALA A 172 37.44 -44.28 -0.93
N GLU A 173 36.85 -44.86 -1.99
CA GLU A 173 37.59 -45.65 -2.98
C GLU A 173 38.27 -44.79 -4.04
N THR A 174 37.70 -43.62 -4.35
CA THR A 174 38.19 -42.73 -5.42
C THR A 174 38.72 -41.40 -4.91
N GLU A 175 38.74 -41.17 -3.59
CA GLU A 175 39.10 -39.89 -2.94
C GLU A 175 38.38 -38.67 -3.56
N SER A 176 37.18 -38.86 -4.12
CA SER A 176 36.47 -37.82 -4.87
C SER A 176 35.02 -37.70 -4.41
N LEU A 177 34.45 -36.51 -4.63
CA LEU A 177 33.04 -36.24 -4.39
C LEU A 177 32.24 -36.73 -5.59
N GLY A 178 31.49 -37.82 -5.39
CA GLY A 178 30.50 -38.30 -6.35
C GLY A 178 29.19 -37.53 -6.17
N CYS A 179 28.57 -37.10 -7.26
CA CYS A 179 27.20 -36.56 -7.16
C CYS A 179 26.22 -37.71 -6.94
N THR A 180 25.56 -37.74 -5.78
CA THR A 180 24.53 -38.74 -5.48
C THR A 180 23.19 -38.30 -6.07
N ALA A 181 22.84 -37.01 -5.96
CA ALA A 181 21.65 -36.43 -6.57
C ALA A 181 21.96 -35.06 -7.17
N CYS A 182 21.64 -34.85 -8.44
CA CYS A 182 21.96 -33.64 -9.19
C CYS A 182 20.72 -33.19 -9.97
N TYR A 183 20.16 -32.03 -9.62
CA TYR A 183 19.23 -31.31 -10.49
C TYR A 183 20.01 -30.28 -11.29
N ARG A 184 19.92 -30.41 -12.61
CA ARG A 184 20.51 -29.49 -13.56
C ARG A 184 19.42 -29.05 -14.52
N SER A 185 19.21 -27.75 -14.61
CA SER A 185 18.20 -27.13 -15.48
C SER A 185 18.45 -27.35 -16.98
N ARG A 186 19.71 -27.60 -17.40
CA ARG A 186 20.07 -27.87 -18.79
C ARG A 186 20.39 -29.36 -19.05
N PRO A 187 19.84 -29.96 -20.12
CA PRO A 187 20.23 -31.32 -20.56
C PRO A 187 21.71 -31.46 -20.94
N SER A 188 22.35 -30.39 -21.44
CA SER A 188 23.78 -30.37 -21.75
C SER A 188 24.65 -30.59 -20.51
N ASP A 189 24.20 -30.09 -19.37
CA ASP A 189 24.93 -30.18 -18.12
C ASP A 189 24.68 -31.54 -17.46
N ALA A 190 23.58 -32.23 -17.76
CA ALA A 190 23.33 -33.60 -17.30
C ALA A 190 24.35 -34.61 -17.85
N LEU A 191 25.01 -34.32 -18.97
CA LEU A 191 26.04 -35.17 -19.61
C LEU A 191 27.43 -35.03 -18.96
N GLY A 192 27.65 -34.01 -18.12
CA GLY A 192 28.89 -33.77 -17.40
C GLY A 192 28.89 -34.37 -15.99
N SER A 193 28.71 -35.68 -15.87
CA SER A 193 28.75 -36.42 -14.59
C SER A 193 30.18 -36.91 -14.27
N GLY A 194 31.19 -36.05 -14.44
CA GLY A 194 32.55 -36.34 -14.00
C GLY A 194 32.69 -36.15 -12.48
N PRO A 195 33.47 -37.01 -11.78
CA PRO A 195 33.83 -36.76 -10.39
C PRO A 195 34.55 -35.42 -10.24
N ILE A 196 34.21 -34.65 -9.21
CA ILE A 196 34.91 -33.40 -8.90
C ILE A 196 36.14 -33.77 -8.06
N ASP A 197 37.31 -33.69 -8.68
CA ASP A 197 38.61 -34.01 -8.07
C ASP A 197 39.16 -32.77 -7.34
N PHE A 198 39.19 -32.80 -6.00
CA PHE A 198 39.55 -31.64 -5.17
C PHE A 198 41.07 -31.45 -4.99
N ARG A 199 41.90 -32.23 -5.70
CA ARG A 199 43.38 -32.12 -5.63
C ARG A 199 43.98 -30.83 -6.20
N LEU A 200 43.17 -29.85 -6.63
CA LEU A 200 43.61 -28.56 -7.19
C LEU A 200 43.26 -27.34 -6.33
N ALA A 201 42.77 -27.52 -5.11
CA ALA A 201 42.42 -26.40 -4.21
C ALA A 201 43.08 -26.51 -2.82
N ALA A 202 44.36 -26.87 -2.77
CA ALA A 202 45.23 -26.68 -1.62
C ALA A 202 46.50 -25.93 -2.05
#